data_AF-A0A9D2LK81-F1
#
_entry.id   AF-A0A9D2LK81-F1
#
_cell.length_a   1.000
_cell.length_b   1.000
_cell.length_c   1.000
_cell.angle_alpha   90.00
_cell.angle_beta   90.00
_cell.angle_gamma   90.00
#
_symmetry.space_group_name_H-M   'P 1'
#
loop_
_entity.id
_entity.type
_entity.pdbx_description
1 polymer ?
#
loop_
_entity_poly.entity_id
_entity_poly.type
_entity_poly.pdbx_seq_one_letter_code
_entity_poly.pdbx_strand_id
1 'polypeptide(L)' 'MRYTPEELAEARRSIDSTLCKCEKAMEKLRPGSSSHTLTVRRIRAFGIALELIDREIERGAGPDEEVCP' A
#
# COMPACT_ATOMS: atom_id res chain seq x y z
N MET A 1 -11.67 11.14 -7.52
CA MET A 1 -11.20 11.45 -6.15
C MET A 1 -9.80 12.00 -6.29
N ARG A 2 -9.51 13.15 -5.68
CA ARG A 2 -8.15 13.64 -5.44
C ARG A 2 -7.87 13.38 -3.95
N TYR A 3 -6.68 12.92 -3.63
CA TYR A 3 -6.22 12.67 -2.26
C TYR A 3 -5.15 13.69 -1.92
N THR A 4 -5.07 14.15 -0.67
CA THR A 4 -3.98 15.05 -0.26
C THR A 4 -2.66 14.29 -0.15
N PRO A 5 -1.52 14.99 -0.23
CA PRO A 5 -0.22 14.36 0.03
C PRO A 5 -0.15 13.67 1.39
N GLU A 6 -0.80 14.23 2.43
CA GLU A 6 -0.83 13.59 3.76
C GLU A 6 -1.68 12.32 3.76
N GLU A 7 -2.82 12.31 3.08
CA GLU A 7 -3.67 11.12 2.94
C GLU A 7 -2.93 10.00 2.23
N LEU A 8 -2.21 10.32 1.14
CA LEU A 8 -1.39 9.36 0.40
C LEU A 8 -0.22 8.84 1.26
N ALA A 9 0.46 9.72 2.00
CA ALA A 9 1.55 9.33 2.89
C ALA A 9 1.08 8.43 4.05
N GLU A 10 -0.09 8.73 4.65
CA GLU A 10 -0.68 7.92 5.70
C GLU A 10 -1.16 6.56 5.15
N ALA A 11 -1.83 6.55 4.00
CA ALA A 11 -2.24 5.33 3.32
C ALA A 11 -1.03 4.43 3.02
N ARG A 12 0.04 5.01 2.48
CA ARG A 12 1.30 4.31 2.21
C ARG A 12 1.88 3.69 3.47
N ARG A 13 2.04 4.47 4.55
CA ARG A 13 2.56 3.99 5.84
C ARG A 13 1.70 2.86 6.41
N SER A 14 0.38 2.98 6.32
CA SER A 14 -0.56 1.98 6.81
C SER A 14 -0.46 0.66 6.02
N ILE A 15 -0.37 0.73 4.69
CA ILE A 15 -0.22 -0.46 3.84
C ILE A 15 1.14 -1.12 4.06
N ASP A 16 2.21 -0.34 4.13
CA ASP A 16 3.58 -0.84 4.38
C ASP A 16 3.68 -1.58 5.73
N SER A 17 3.10 -1.02 6.79
CA SER A 17 3.01 -1.70 8.10
C SER A 17 2.25 -3.02 8.01
N THR A 18 1.17 -3.05 7.22
CA THR A 18 0.34 -4.26 7.04
C THR A 18 1.08 -5.31 6.20
N LEU A 19 1.82 -4.88 5.18
CA LEU A 19 2.69 -5.73 4.36
C LEU A 19 3.76 -6.42 5.22
N CYS A 20 4.49 -5.65 6.03
CA CYS A 20 5.52 -6.19 6.93
C CYS A 20 4.95 -7.24 7.91
N LYS A 21 3.74 -7.01 8.43
CA LYS A 21 3.04 -8.00 9.28
C LYS A 21 2.68 -9.27 8.50
N CYS A 22 2.25 -9.15 7.24
CA CYS A 22 1.96 -10.30 6.39
C CYS A 22 3.22 -11.12 6.07
N GLU A 23 4.34 -10.45 5.81
CA GLU A 23 5.63 -11.10 5.57
C GLU A 23 6.10 -11.89 6.80
N LYS A 24 6.03 -11.28 8.00
CA LYS A 24 6.34 -11.97 9.26
C LYS A 24 5.37 -13.12 9.56
N ALA A 25 4.11 -13.00 9.14
CA ALA A 25 3.15 -14.08 9.28
C ALA A 25 3.51 -15.27 8.36
N MET A 26 3.99 -15.02 7.14
CA MET A 26 4.41 -16.07 6.21
C MET A 26 5.47 -17.01 6.79
N GLU A 27 6.41 -16.50 7.57
CA GLU A 27 7.46 -17.30 8.23
C GLU A 27 6.89 -18.40 9.15
N LYS A 28 5.68 -18.19 9.69
CA LYS A 28 5.02 -19.09 10.65
C LYS A 28 3.93 -19.94 10.02
N LEU A 29 3.55 -19.64 8.78
CA LEU A 29 2.44 -20.32 8.10
C LEU A 29 2.92 -21.57 7.38
N ARG A 30 2.15 -22.65 7.51
CA ARG A 30 2.44 -23.90 6.78
C ARG A 30 2.17 -23.70 5.28
N PRO A 31 3.14 -24.03 4.40
CA PRO A 31 2.92 -24.04 2.97
C PRO A 31 1.71 -24.90 2.60
N GLY A 32 0.89 -24.41 1.66
CA GLY A 32 -0.32 -25.10 1.22
C GLY A 32 -1.55 -24.92 2.12
N SER A 33 -1.42 -24.30 3.30
CA SER A 33 -2.60 -23.91 4.09
C SER A 33 -3.38 -22.76 3.43
N SER A 34 -4.69 -22.69 3.68
CA SER A 34 -5.53 -21.58 3.20
C SER A 34 -5.02 -20.22 3.67
N SER A 35 -4.53 -20.14 4.91
CA SER A 35 -3.92 -18.93 5.47
C SER A 35 -2.64 -18.52 4.74
N HIS A 36 -1.79 -19.48 4.35
CA HIS A 36 -0.59 -19.21 3.54
C HIS A 36 -0.97 -18.63 2.18
N THR A 37 -1.89 -19.27 1.47
CA THR A 37 -2.37 -18.79 0.15
C THR A 37 -2.99 -17.39 0.24
N LEU A 38 -3.81 -17.12 1.26
CA LEU A 38 -4.40 -15.80 1.47
C LEU A 38 -3.33 -14.74 1.75
N THR A 39 -2.34 -15.06 2.58
CA THR A 39 -1.27 -14.12 2.94
C THR A 39 -0.40 -13.78 1.74
N VAL A 40 -0.05 -14.76 0.90
CA VAL A 40 0.65 -14.52 -0.38
C VAL A 40 -0.12 -13.56 -1.28
N ARG A 41 -1.45 -13.76 -1.40
CA ARG A 41 -2.30 -12.89 -2.23
C ARG A 41 -2.34 -11.46 -1.67
N ARG A 42 -2.42 -11.30 -0.34
CA ARG A 42 -2.39 -9.99 0.32
C ARG A 42 -1.07 -9.27 0.09
N ILE A 43 0.06 -9.96 0.25
CA ILE A 43 1.40 -9.40 0.00
C ILE A 43 1.47 -8.84 -1.42
N ARG A 44 1.04 -9.61 -2.42
CA ARG A 44 1.00 -9.13 -3.82
C ARG A 44 0.09 -7.92 -4.01
N ALA A 45 -1.10 -7.94 -3.43
CA ALA A 45 -2.04 -6.82 -3.54
C ALA A 45 -1.50 -5.54 -2.89
N PHE A 46 -0.87 -5.65 -1.72
CA PHE A 46 -0.25 -4.51 -1.06
C PHE A 46 0.95 -3.96 -1.82
N GLY A 47 1.77 -4.82 -2.43
CA GLY A 47 2.85 -4.36 -3.33
C GLY A 47 2.31 -3.50 -4.47
N ILE A 48 1.27 -3.97 -5.17
CA ILE A 48 0.62 -3.20 -6.24
C ILE A 48 0.04 -1.88 -5.70
N ALA A 49 -0.62 -1.91 -4.53
CA ALA A 49 -1.19 -0.71 -3.94
C ALA A 49 -0.12 0.33 -3.59
N LEU A 50 1.02 -0.08 -3.04
CA LEU A 50 2.15 0.81 -2.75
C LEU A 50 2.71 1.43 -4.02
N GLU A 51 2.91 0.65 -5.10
CA GLU A 51 3.36 1.20 -6.38
C GLU A 51 2.39 2.23 -6.95
N LEU A 52 1.08 2.02 -6.81
CA LEU A 52 0.07 2.99 -7.28
C LEU A 52 0.05 4.26 -6.44
N ILE A 53 0.22 4.14 -5.12
CA ILE A 53 0.29 5.30 -4.22
C ILE A 53 1.57 6.09 -4.48
N ASP A 54 2.71 5.42 -4.69
CA ASP A 54 3.98 6.06 -5.01
C ASP A 54 3.86 6.88 -6.30
N ARG A 55 3.25 6.30 -7.35
CA ARG A 55 2.96 7.02 -8.59
C ARG A 55 2.03 8.21 -8.41
N GLU A 56 1.09 8.13 -7.47
CA GLU A 56 0.19 9.25 -7.15
C GLU A 56 0.95 10.38 -6.45
N ILE A 57 1.82 10.04 -5.50
CA ILE A 57 2.69 10.99 -4.79
C ILE A 57 3.63 11.68 -5.78
N GLU A 58 4.27 10.92 -6.67
CA GLU A 58 5.14 11.45 -7.73
C GLU A 58 4.37 12.39 -8.68
N ARG A 59 3.11 12.07 -8.98
CA ARG A 59 2.24 12.91 -9.83
C ARG A 59 1.78 14.18 -9.14
N GLY A 60 1.64 14.16 -7.81
CA GLY A 60 1.28 15.33 -6.99
C GLY A 60 2.43 16.30 -6.72
N ALA A 61 3.66 15.98 -7.11
CA ALA A 61 4.84 16.85 -6.97
C ALA A 61 5.02 17.86 -8.14
N GLY A 62 4.06 17.97 -9.05
CA GLY A 62 3.99 19.05 -10.04
C GLY A 62 3.44 20.35 -9.43
N PRO A 63 3.82 21.54 -9.94
CA PRO A 63 3.55 22.81 -9.28
C PRO A 63 2.04 23.05 -9.17
N ASP A 64 1.67 23.43 -7.96
CA ASP A 64 0.45 24.10 -7.52
C ASP A 64 -0.72 24.16 -8.50
N GLU A 65 -1.76 23.38 -8.20
CA GLU A 65 -3.12 23.85 -8.45
C GLU A 65 -3.95 23.70 -7.17
N GLU A 66 -3.63 24.56 -6.21
CA GLU A 66 -4.62 25.14 -5.31
C GLU A 66 -5.59 25.96 -6.17
N VAL A 67 -6.75 25.39 -6.49
CA VAL A 67 -7.99 26.05 -6.97
C VAL A 67 -9.03 24.92 -6.91
N CYS A 68 -10.12 24.95 -6.15
CA CYS A 68 -11.17 25.96 -5.93
C CYS A 68 -12.25 25.30 -5.01
N PRO A 69 -13.37 25.98 -4.70
CA PRO A 69 -13.57 27.15 -3.84
C PRO A 69 -13.96 26.76 -2.39
#